data_AF-A0A966W6M8-F1
#
_entry.id   AF-A0A966W6M8-F1
#
_cell.length_a   1.000
_cell.length_b   1.000
_cell.length_c   1.000
_cell.angle_alpha   90.00
_cell.angle_beta   90.00
_cell.angle_gamma   90.00
#
_symmetry.space_group_name_H-M   'P 1'
#
loop_
_entity.id
_entity.type
_entity.pdbx_description
1 polymer ?
#
loop_
_entity_poly.entity_id
_entity_poly.type
_entity_poly.pdbx_seq_one_letter_code
_entity_poly.pdbx_strand_id
1 'polypeptide(L)'
;MSLIVHGTEDTSTDPVPVTVGNWSFMLIGGAVRVIRWRGVEVVRGIDCPLRDPSWATLVPDDVTMAWTDQGHARVLTRTFTAAGRALSGTVVVTVDPAGTLEADLRLVAHRDFATNRSGFVVLHPIDGIAGSPLTVRHSDGHTEATHFPETISPSQPVFDISGLAHEVGGVQVDLSFEGEVFEMEDQRNWIDASYKTYCRPIARPLPYVIPAGETVHHRIRLAVSGDAHPAKPGTLAPGGRDDHPGTFPELLLAVQDGWVPDPASGHPALGVGVGSHLIRIGAHATGSEAWIGTVARVASTVDLEVVVPDGADPDAHLASVAAALHGQGIAPRHVFALPEAYLKSYQPTAQWPTGTSPAQAVAAAGRAFPSARIGVGMLTNFTE
;
A
#
# COMPACT_ATOMS: atom_id res chain seq x y z
N MET A 1 12.43 -23.98 20.82
CA MET A 1 13.09 -22.89 20.05
C MET A 1 11.99 -22.22 19.26
N SER A 2 11.53 -21.03 19.66
CA SER A 2 10.50 -20.30 18.92
C SER A 2 11.17 -19.61 17.74
N LEU A 3 10.91 -20.11 16.53
CA LEU A 3 11.32 -19.44 15.30
C LEU A 3 10.39 -18.23 15.13
N ILE A 4 10.89 -17.02 15.36
CA ILE A 4 10.20 -15.80 14.94
C ILE A 4 10.51 -15.68 13.45
N VAL A 5 9.54 -16.07 12.61
CA VAL A 5 9.64 -15.96 11.16
C VAL A 5 8.93 -14.67 10.78
N HIS A 6 9.68 -13.70 10.28
CA HIS A 6 9.09 -12.58 9.56
C HIS A 6 8.77 -13.09 8.14
N GLY A 7 7.59 -12.78 7.61
CA GLY A 7 7.17 -13.20 6.26
C GLY A 7 7.94 -12.51 5.12
N THR A 8 9.08 -11.90 5.43
CA THR A 8 9.91 -11.09 4.54
C THR A 8 11.36 -11.16 5.02
N GLU A 9 12.31 -11.01 4.09
CA GLU A 9 13.74 -10.82 4.39
C GLU A 9 14.02 -9.42 4.97
N ASP A 10 13.02 -8.53 4.94
CA ASP A 10 13.10 -7.19 5.52
C ASP A 10 13.27 -7.28 7.04
N THR A 11 14.44 -6.84 7.49
CA THR A 11 14.78 -6.68 8.90
C THR A 11 14.25 -5.33 9.36
N SER A 12 12.91 -5.22 9.45
CA SER A 12 12.24 -3.99 9.87
C SER A 12 12.95 -3.41 11.09
N THR A 13 13.32 -2.12 11.04
CA THR A 13 14.03 -1.49 12.14
C THR A 13 13.14 -1.46 13.37
N ASP A 14 13.68 -1.86 14.53
CA ASP A 14 12.93 -1.83 15.78
C ASP A 14 12.35 -0.43 16.03
N PRO A 15 11.04 -0.32 16.31
CA PRO A 15 10.41 0.97 16.59
C PRO A 15 11.07 1.69 17.78
N VAL A 16 11.55 2.92 17.57
CA VAL A 16 12.17 3.73 18.64
C VAL A 16 11.16 4.75 19.18
N PRO A 17 10.69 4.62 20.44
CA PRO A 17 9.80 5.61 21.03
C PRO A 17 10.53 6.91 21.36
N VAL A 18 9.88 8.05 21.12
CA VAL A 18 10.40 9.40 21.38
C VAL A 18 9.35 10.21 22.14
N THR A 19 9.80 11.03 23.09
CA THR A 19 8.95 11.96 23.85
C THR A 19 9.64 13.32 23.96
N VAL A 20 8.90 14.38 23.63
CA VAL A 20 9.38 15.78 23.69
C VAL A 20 8.27 16.66 24.23
N GLY A 21 8.32 16.99 25.52
CA GLY A 21 7.22 17.69 26.19
C GLY A 21 5.94 16.87 26.13
N ASN A 22 4.88 17.44 25.55
CA ASN A 22 3.60 16.76 25.36
C ASN A 22 3.52 15.92 24.06
N TRP A 23 4.57 15.92 23.24
CA TRP A 23 4.65 15.08 22.05
C TRP A 23 5.14 13.68 22.41
N SER A 24 4.55 12.67 21.77
CA SER A 24 5.12 11.31 21.72
C SER A 24 4.91 10.69 20.35
N PHE A 25 5.90 9.95 19.83
CA PHE A 25 5.82 9.26 18.54
C PHE A 25 6.82 8.11 18.48
N MET A 26 6.74 7.31 17.42
CA MET A 26 7.67 6.21 17.10
C MET A 26 8.50 6.57 15.87
N LEU A 27 9.79 6.26 15.88
CA LEU A 27 10.62 6.26 14.67
C LEU A 27 10.74 4.83 14.14
N ILE A 28 10.37 4.61 12.88
CA ILE A 28 10.42 3.30 12.22
C ILE A 28 10.98 3.51 10.82
N GLY A 29 12.17 2.97 10.51
CA GLY A 29 12.79 3.12 9.19
C GLY A 29 13.06 4.58 8.75
N GLY A 30 13.07 5.53 9.70
CA GLY A 30 13.18 6.97 9.44
C GLY A 30 11.83 7.70 9.31
N ALA A 31 10.71 7.00 9.24
CA ALA A 31 9.38 7.59 9.31
C ALA A 31 9.01 7.95 10.75
N VAL A 32 8.28 9.05 10.93
CA VAL A 32 7.70 9.45 12.22
C VAL A 32 6.29 8.91 12.27
N ARG A 33 5.99 7.97 13.17
CA ARG A 33 4.71 7.25 13.22
C ARG A 33 4.01 7.47 14.55
N VAL A 34 2.68 7.36 14.52
CA VAL A 34 1.79 7.42 15.68
C VAL A 34 2.05 8.68 16.51
N ILE A 35 1.98 9.84 15.85
CA ILE A 35 2.30 11.14 16.40
C ILE A 35 1.15 11.60 17.29
N ARG A 36 1.44 11.71 18.59
CA ARG A 36 0.46 12.11 19.60
C ARG A 36 0.81 13.42 20.26
N TRP A 37 -0.22 14.20 20.54
CA TRP A 37 -0.17 15.36 21.43
C TRP A 37 -1.01 15.06 22.68
N ARG A 38 -0.39 15.08 23.87
CA ARG A 38 -1.05 14.78 25.16
C ARG A 38 -1.87 13.47 25.12
N GLY A 39 -1.34 12.46 24.42
CA GLY A 39 -1.96 11.13 24.30
C GLY A 39 -3.01 10.97 23.19
N VAL A 40 -3.47 12.04 22.54
CA VAL A 40 -4.34 11.97 21.36
C VAL A 40 -3.49 11.80 20.11
N GLU A 41 -3.78 10.80 19.28
CA GLU A 41 -3.13 10.62 17.97
C GLU A 41 -3.65 11.67 16.99
N VAL A 42 -2.79 12.62 16.63
CA VAL A 42 -3.12 13.73 15.74
C VAL A 42 -2.69 13.47 14.30
N VAL A 43 -1.64 12.67 14.10
CA VAL A 43 -1.14 12.25 12.79
C VAL A 43 -0.63 10.80 12.91
N ARG A 44 -1.09 9.91 12.04
CA ARG A 44 -0.67 8.49 12.01
C ARG A 44 0.77 8.35 11.54
N GLY A 45 1.23 9.20 10.63
CA GLY A 45 2.66 9.31 10.36
C GLY A 45 3.07 10.30 9.29
N ILE A 46 4.35 10.64 9.28
CA ILE A 46 5.01 11.47 8.27
C ILE A 46 6.20 10.69 7.75
N ASP A 47 6.28 10.54 6.42
CA ASP A 47 7.29 9.74 5.75
C ASP A 47 7.67 10.36 4.40
N CYS A 48 8.81 9.98 3.85
CA CYS A 48 9.30 10.42 2.54
C CYS A 48 9.65 9.22 1.64
N PRO A 49 8.67 8.40 1.23
CA PRO A 49 8.94 7.24 0.38
C PRO A 49 9.51 7.69 -0.97
N LEU A 50 10.59 7.03 -1.38
CA LEU A 50 11.16 7.16 -2.72
C LEU A 50 10.65 6.02 -3.59
N ARG A 51 9.87 6.33 -4.62
CA ARG A 51 9.29 5.35 -5.53
C ARG A 51 9.98 5.41 -6.88
N ASP A 52 10.46 4.28 -7.35
CA ASP A 52 11.04 4.15 -8.68
C ASP A 52 9.94 4.17 -9.79
N PRO A 53 10.31 4.12 -11.08
CA PRO A 53 9.32 4.07 -12.18
C PRO A 53 8.37 2.87 -12.15
N SER A 54 8.72 1.81 -11.42
CA SER A 54 7.91 0.61 -11.21
C SER A 54 7.10 0.66 -9.91
N TRP A 55 7.08 1.82 -9.24
CA TRP A 55 6.48 2.02 -7.92
C TRP A 55 7.12 1.23 -6.78
N ALA A 56 8.29 0.61 -6.97
CA ALA A 56 9.00 0.00 -5.85
C ALA A 56 9.50 1.09 -4.88
N THR A 57 9.34 0.88 -3.57
CA THR A 57 9.97 1.73 -2.56
C THR A 57 11.47 1.44 -2.54
N LEU A 58 12.28 2.44 -2.83
CA LEU A 58 13.73 2.35 -2.76
C LEU A 58 14.18 2.34 -1.30
N VAL A 59 14.95 1.31 -0.94
CA VAL A 59 15.62 1.24 0.35
C VAL A 59 16.83 2.19 0.33
N PRO A 60 16.94 3.14 1.27
CA PRO A 60 18.10 4.03 1.36
C PRO A 60 19.38 3.27 1.76
N ASP A 61 20.52 3.67 1.19
CA ASP A 61 21.82 3.01 1.39
C ASP A 61 22.52 3.53 2.68
N ASP A 62 23.14 4.71 2.63
CA ASP A 62 23.98 5.25 3.70
C ASP A 62 23.17 6.11 4.69
N VAL A 63 22.39 5.49 5.58
CA VAL A 63 21.51 6.23 6.52
C VAL A 63 22.26 6.65 7.80
N THR A 64 22.13 7.92 8.18
CA THR A 64 22.53 8.41 9.51
C THR A 64 21.40 9.20 10.16
N MET A 65 21.30 9.13 11.49
CA MET A 65 20.31 9.86 12.28
C MET A 65 20.96 10.42 13.53
N ALA A 66 20.77 11.71 13.79
CA ALA A 66 21.33 12.40 14.95
C ALA A 66 20.32 13.35 15.57
N TRP A 67 20.29 13.36 16.91
CA TRP A 67 19.49 14.30 17.69
C TRP A 67 20.35 15.46 18.17
N THR A 68 19.78 16.66 18.14
CA THR A 68 20.35 17.86 18.75
C THR A 68 19.27 18.64 19.49
N ASP A 69 19.66 19.40 20.51
CA ASP A 69 18.80 20.36 21.18
C ASP A 69 19.00 21.75 20.55
N GLN A 70 17.92 22.46 20.25
CA GLN A 70 17.95 23.83 19.70
C GLN A 70 16.99 24.73 20.49
N GLY A 71 17.52 25.44 21.49
CA GLY A 71 16.71 26.21 22.43
C GLY A 71 15.76 25.28 23.20
N HIS A 72 14.46 25.47 23.02
CA HIS A 72 13.44 24.59 23.62
C HIS A 72 13.04 23.41 22.72
N ALA A 73 13.45 23.42 21.44
CA ALA A 73 13.08 22.39 20.47
C ALA A 73 14.09 21.23 20.43
N ARG A 74 13.60 20.07 20.00
CA ARG A 74 14.40 18.87 19.71
C ARG A 74 14.46 18.67 18.21
N VAL A 75 15.66 18.53 17.66
CA VAL A 75 15.86 18.41 16.21
C VAL A 75 16.50 17.07 15.88
N LEU A 76 15.80 16.28 15.08
CA LEU A 76 16.30 15.06 14.47
C LEU A 76 16.73 15.34 13.04
N THR A 77 18.00 15.14 12.75
CA THR A 77 18.52 15.19 11.37
C THR A 77 18.79 13.77 10.90
N ARG A 78 18.14 13.39 9.80
CA ARG A 78 18.39 12.16 9.08
C ARG A 78 19.01 12.49 7.74
N THR A 79 20.14 11.86 7.40
CA THR A 79 20.71 11.94 6.05
C THR A 79 20.81 10.56 5.44
N PHE A 80 20.70 10.48 4.12
CA PHE A 80 20.77 9.21 3.41
C PHE A 80 21.22 9.39 1.95
N THR A 81 21.71 8.32 1.35
CA THR A 81 21.85 8.16 -0.09
C THR A 81 20.86 7.11 -0.60
N ALA A 82 20.51 7.15 -1.87
CA ALA A 82 19.66 6.14 -2.49
C ALA A 82 20.03 5.92 -3.96
N ALA A 83 19.57 4.79 -4.52
CA ALA A 83 19.72 4.42 -5.93
C ALA A 83 21.19 4.48 -6.41
N GLY A 84 22.10 3.85 -5.65
CA GLY A 84 23.53 3.86 -6.00
C GLY A 84 24.09 5.29 -6.02
N ARG A 85 23.72 6.08 -5.00
CA ARG A 85 24.11 7.49 -4.81
C ARG A 85 23.65 8.44 -5.93
N ALA A 86 22.64 8.07 -6.70
CA ALA A 86 21.99 9.01 -7.64
C ALA A 86 21.28 10.14 -6.90
N LEU A 87 20.80 9.88 -5.69
CA LEU A 87 20.08 10.81 -4.84
C LEU A 87 20.72 10.90 -3.46
N SER A 88 20.78 12.09 -2.89
CA SER A 88 21.04 12.29 -1.46
C SER A 88 19.88 13.02 -0.82
N GLY A 89 19.48 12.58 0.37
CA GLY A 89 18.39 13.17 1.12
C GLY A 89 18.82 13.65 2.49
N THR A 90 18.20 14.73 2.93
CA THR A 90 18.23 15.21 4.31
C THR A 90 16.80 15.45 4.75
N VAL A 91 16.41 14.84 5.87
CA VAL A 91 15.14 15.08 6.56
C VAL A 91 15.46 15.67 7.93
N VAL A 92 14.93 16.85 8.22
CA VAL A 92 15.06 17.51 9.52
C VAL A 92 13.68 17.55 10.17
N VAL A 93 13.53 16.91 11.33
CA VAL A 93 12.31 16.95 12.13
C VAL A 93 12.57 17.80 13.37
N THR A 94 11.94 18.96 13.43
CA THR A 94 12.01 19.90 14.57
C THR A 94 10.75 19.77 15.40
N VAL A 95 10.90 19.38 16.66
CA VAL A 95 9.81 19.18 17.61
C VAL A 95 9.87 20.25 18.68
N ASP A 96 8.92 21.19 18.64
CA ASP A 96 8.73 22.23 19.64
C ASP A 96 7.73 21.75 20.71
N PRO A 97 8.14 21.67 22.00
CA PRO A 97 7.25 21.36 23.12
C PRO A 97 6.01 22.25 23.23
N ALA A 98 6.02 23.45 22.63
CA ALA A 98 4.89 24.38 22.62
C ALA A 98 3.73 23.95 21.71
N GLY A 99 3.88 22.87 20.92
CA GLY A 99 2.81 22.33 20.08
C GLY A 99 3.04 22.52 18.58
N THR A 100 4.29 22.59 18.13
CA THR A 100 4.62 22.51 16.69
C THR A 100 5.59 21.35 16.43
N LEU A 101 5.36 20.63 15.35
CA LEU A 101 6.30 19.67 14.77
C LEU A 101 6.48 20.04 13.29
N GLU A 102 7.72 20.22 12.86
CA GLU A 102 8.05 20.56 11.47
C GLU A 102 8.94 19.47 10.87
N ALA A 103 8.65 19.04 9.65
CA ALA A 103 9.47 18.12 8.88
C ALA A 103 9.91 18.82 7.59
N ASP A 104 11.21 18.98 7.40
CA ASP A 104 11.83 19.61 6.23
C ASP A 104 12.61 18.55 5.46
N LEU A 105 12.31 18.39 4.17
CA LEU A 105 12.94 17.42 3.28
C LEU A 105 13.72 18.16 2.20
N ARG A 106 14.99 17.83 2.07
CA ARG A 106 15.83 18.22 0.93
C ARG A 106 16.35 16.99 0.22
N LEU A 107 16.06 16.85 -1.07
CA LEU A 107 16.62 15.83 -1.95
C LEU A 107 17.49 16.49 -3.01
N VAL A 108 18.70 15.99 -3.21
CA VAL A 108 19.64 16.46 -4.23
C VAL A 108 19.93 15.33 -5.20
N ALA A 109 19.64 15.55 -6.48
CA ALA A 109 19.95 14.60 -7.55
C ALA A 109 21.38 14.83 -8.05
N HIS A 110 22.22 13.80 -7.98
CA HIS A 110 23.59 13.81 -8.50
C HIS A 110 23.68 13.32 -9.94
N ARG A 111 22.60 12.68 -10.42
CA ARG A 111 22.35 12.25 -11.79
C ARG A 111 20.86 12.41 -12.06
N ASP A 112 20.45 12.41 -13.32
CA ASP A 112 19.04 12.35 -13.69
C ASP A 112 18.37 11.16 -12.99
N PHE A 113 17.35 11.46 -12.19
CA PHE A 113 16.69 10.49 -11.34
C PHE A 113 15.21 10.38 -11.72
N ALA A 114 14.84 9.27 -12.36
CA ALA A 114 13.47 8.95 -12.72
C ALA A 114 12.72 8.38 -11.52
N THR A 115 11.56 8.94 -11.19
CA THR A 115 10.80 8.59 -10.00
C THR A 115 9.30 8.80 -10.21
N ASN A 116 8.48 7.97 -9.55
CA ASN A 116 7.03 8.22 -9.46
C ASN A 116 6.68 9.07 -8.22
N ARG A 117 7.48 8.99 -7.15
CA ARG A 117 7.29 9.79 -5.92
C ARG A 117 8.61 10.00 -5.21
N SER A 118 8.90 11.25 -4.87
CA SER A 118 10.08 11.67 -4.12
C SER A 118 9.71 12.91 -3.31
N GLY A 119 8.99 12.69 -2.22
CA GLY A 119 8.39 13.77 -1.43
C GLY A 119 7.69 13.22 -0.21
N PHE A 120 7.12 14.12 0.59
CA PHE A 120 6.45 13.70 1.81
C PHE A 120 5.09 13.05 1.54
N VAL A 121 4.72 12.17 2.47
CA VAL A 121 3.36 11.68 2.68
C VAL A 121 3.00 11.88 4.15
N VAL A 122 1.74 12.20 4.41
CA VAL A 122 1.15 12.29 5.75
C VAL A 122 0.00 11.31 5.84
N LEU A 123 0.05 10.44 6.85
CA LEU A 123 -1.04 9.54 7.18
C LEU A 123 -1.85 10.14 8.31
N HIS A 124 -3.17 10.18 8.15
CA HIS A 124 -4.12 10.62 9.17
C HIS A 124 -4.77 9.40 9.82
N PRO A 125 -4.99 9.39 11.15
CA PRO A 125 -5.70 8.30 11.80
C PRO A 125 -7.13 8.18 11.24
N ILE A 126 -7.80 7.03 11.41
CA ILE A 126 -9.24 6.90 11.12
C ILE A 126 -10.06 7.20 12.36
N ASP A 127 -9.62 6.63 13.50
CA ASP A 127 -10.28 6.79 14.79
C ASP A 127 -10.35 8.27 15.18
N GLY A 128 -11.57 8.76 15.37
CA GLY A 128 -11.83 10.13 15.81
C GLY A 128 -11.93 11.18 14.70
N ILE A 129 -11.65 10.84 13.43
CA ILE A 129 -11.79 11.80 12.31
C ILE A 129 -12.62 11.30 11.13
N ALA A 130 -12.90 10.00 11.00
CA ALA A 130 -13.79 9.54 9.92
C ALA A 130 -15.16 10.23 9.99
N GLY A 131 -15.60 10.84 8.88
CA GLY A 131 -16.83 11.64 8.82
C GLY A 131 -16.74 13.03 9.47
N SER A 132 -15.61 13.39 10.10
CA SER A 132 -15.48 14.67 10.80
C SER A 132 -15.30 15.85 9.82
N PRO A 133 -15.65 17.09 10.23
CA PRO A 133 -15.37 18.28 9.45
C PRO A 133 -13.87 18.42 9.13
N LEU A 134 -13.59 18.88 7.91
CA LEU A 134 -12.26 19.16 7.39
C LEU A 134 -12.27 20.50 6.68
N THR A 135 -11.32 21.37 6.99
CA THR A 135 -11.08 22.60 6.24
C THR A 135 -9.85 22.41 5.38
N VAL A 136 -9.97 22.62 4.08
CA VAL A 136 -8.90 22.47 3.09
C VAL A 136 -8.48 23.85 2.62
N ARG A 137 -7.17 24.13 2.64
CA ARG A 137 -6.58 25.29 2.00
C ARG A 137 -5.99 24.85 0.66
N HIS A 138 -6.33 25.57 -0.40
CA HIS A 138 -5.92 25.25 -1.76
C HIS A 138 -4.67 26.05 -2.17
N SER A 139 -4.03 25.65 -3.27
CA SER A 139 -2.81 26.32 -3.75
C SER A 139 -3.10 27.71 -4.36
N ASP A 140 -4.34 27.96 -4.77
CA ASP A 140 -4.82 29.26 -5.26
C ASP A 140 -5.21 30.25 -4.13
N GLY A 141 -5.14 29.81 -2.87
CA GLY A 141 -5.46 30.60 -1.69
C GLY A 141 -6.92 30.52 -1.23
N HIS A 142 -7.81 29.81 -1.94
CA HIS A 142 -9.16 29.54 -1.47
C HIS A 142 -9.17 28.55 -0.30
N THR A 143 -10.26 28.55 0.48
CA THR A 143 -10.50 27.61 1.57
C THR A 143 -11.86 26.92 1.39
N GLU A 144 -11.86 25.59 1.39
CA GLU A 144 -13.06 24.75 1.28
C GLU A 144 -13.40 24.09 2.63
N ALA A 145 -14.67 24.10 2.99
CA ALA A 145 -15.19 23.28 4.08
C ALA A 145 -15.78 21.98 3.53
N THR A 146 -15.24 20.85 3.97
CA THR A 146 -15.64 19.50 3.57
C THR A 146 -15.58 18.55 4.77
N HIS A 147 -15.56 17.24 4.55
CA HIS A 147 -15.45 16.22 5.59
C HIS A 147 -14.45 15.14 5.18
N PHE A 148 -13.82 14.49 6.15
CA PHE A 148 -13.20 13.20 5.88
C PHE A 148 -14.27 12.18 5.47
N PRO A 149 -14.02 11.29 4.48
CA PRO A 149 -15.00 10.30 4.08
C PRO A 149 -15.44 9.39 5.23
N GLU A 150 -16.72 9.35 5.58
CA GLU A 150 -17.23 8.40 6.57
C GLU A 150 -17.12 6.97 6.03
N THR A 151 -17.73 6.72 4.86
CA THR A 151 -17.57 5.48 4.09
C THR A 151 -16.31 5.51 3.23
N ILE A 152 -15.83 4.32 2.83
CA ILE A 152 -14.64 4.19 1.97
C ILE A 152 -14.86 4.97 0.66
N SER A 153 -13.95 5.89 0.36
CA SER A 153 -13.89 6.60 -0.92
C SER A 153 -12.94 5.87 -1.88
N PRO A 154 -13.41 5.30 -3.00
CA PRO A 154 -12.53 4.62 -3.96
C PRO A 154 -11.72 5.60 -4.83
N SER A 155 -12.08 6.88 -4.85
CA SER A 155 -11.36 7.97 -5.52
C SER A 155 -10.75 8.93 -4.49
N GLN A 156 -9.84 9.82 -4.94
CA GLN A 156 -9.30 10.89 -4.11
C GLN A 156 -10.43 11.77 -3.56
N PRO A 157 -10.61 11.86 -2.23
CA PRO A 157 -11.66 12.69 -1.65
C PRO A 157 -11.33 14.19 -1.66
N VAL A 158 -10.05 14.56 -1.71
CA VAL A 158 -9.60 15.96 -1.69
C VAL A 158 -8.43 16.15 -2.65
N PHE A 159 -8.52 17.15 -3.50
CA PHE A 159 -7.47 17.56 -4.43
C PHE A 159 -6.90 18.92 -4.04
N ASP A 160 -5.76 19.28 -4.64
CA ASP A 160 -5.12 20.60 -4.51
C ASP A 160 -5.00 21.09 -3.06
N ILE A 161 -4.17 20.43 -2.28
CA ILE A 161 -3.97 20.70 -0.86
C ILE A 161 -2.68 21.48 -0.65
N SER A 162 -2.80 22.68 -0.06
CA SER A 162 -1.71 23.45 0.54
C SER A 162 -1.79 23.46 2.08
N GLY A 163 -2.94 23.09 2.64
CA GLY A 163 -3.09 22.88 4.08
C GLY A 163 -4.40 22.20 4.47
N LEU A 164 -4.42 21.63 5.67
CA LEU A 164 -5.59 20.95 6.24
C LEU A 164 -5.77 21.39 7.69
N ALA A 165 -6.99 21.68 8.10
CA ALA A 165 -7.34 21.91 9.49
C ALA A 165 -8.54 21.06 9.90
N HIS A 166 -8.44 20.40 11.05
CA HIS A 166 -9.48 19.54 11.61
C HIS A 166 -9.32 19.41 13.14
N GLU A 167 -10.26 18.74 13.78
CA GLU A 167 -10.19 18.41 15.20
C GLU A 167 -10.15 16.89 15.39
N VAL A 168 -9.36 16.43 16.35
CA VAL A 168 -9.42 15.06 16.87
C VAL A 168 -9.29 15.07 18.39
N GLY A 169 -10.25 14.47 19.08
CA GLY A 169 -10.22 14.33 20.54
C GLY A 169 -9.97 15.64 21.30
N GLY A 170 -10.61 16.74 20.91
CA GLY A 170 -10.43 18.07 21.51
C GLY A 170 -9.17 18.83 21.08
N VAL A 171 -8.30 18.20 20.28
CA VAL A 171 -7.09 18.83 19.74
C VAL A 171 -7.39 19.41 18.36
N GLN A 172 -7.20 20.72 18.20
CA GLN A 172 -7.21 21.37 16.90
C GLN A 172 -5.88 21.09 16.20
N VAL A 173 -5.95 20.52 15.00
CA VAL A 173 -4.81 20.15 14.18
C VAL A 173 -4.77 21.05 12.95
N ASP A 174 -3.64 21.72 12.75
CA ASP A 174 -3.37 22.52 11.55
C ASP A 174 -2.11 22.01 10.86
N LEU A 175 -2.25 21.60 9.59
CA LEU A 175 -1.18 21.12 8.73
C LEU A 175 -0.96 22.10 7.58
N SER A 176 0.27 22.52 7.34
CA SER A 176 0.66 23.25 6.13
C SER A 176 1.69 22.47 5.33
N PHE A 177 1.55 22.55 4.01
CA PHE A 177 2.39 21.86 3.03
C PHE A 177 3.06 22.87 2.12
N GLU A 178 4.38 22.80 1.99
CA GLU A 178 5.17 23.67 1.12
C GLU A 178 6.02 22.83 0.14
N GLY A 179 6.25 23.39 -1.05
CA GLY A 179 7.15 22.86 -2.06
C GLY A 179 6.50 21.95 -3.12
N GLU A 180 5.31 21.43 -2.86
CA GLU A 180 4.46 20.81 -3.90
C GLU A 180 2.98 20.96 -3.55
N VAL A 181 2.12 20.69 -4.53
CA VAL A 181 0.69 20.43 -4.33
C VAL A 181 0.48 19.00 -3.86
N PHE A 182 -0.41 18.81 -2.89
CA PHE A 182 -0.78 17.51 -2.34
C PHE A 182 -2.22 17.14 -2.72
N GLU A 183 -2.55 15.85 -2.64
CA GLU A 183 -3.92 15.35 -2.71
C GLU A 183 -4.13 14.25 -1.66
N MET A 184 -5.38 13.88 -1.41
CA MET A 184 -5.75 12.87 -0.42
C MET A 184 -6.22 11.59 -1.09
N GLU A 185 -5.90 10.46 -0.49
CA GLU A 185 -6.47 9.13 -0.76
C GLU A 185 -7.03 8.54 0.53
N ASP A 186 -8.13 7.81 0.41
CA ASP A 186 -8.64 6.96 1.49
C ASP A 186 -8.02 5.57 1.37
N GLN A 187 -6.99 5.30 2.19
CA GLN A 187 -6.26 4.04 2.07
C GLN A 187 -7.02 2.86 2.67
N ARG A 188 -8.21 3.06 3.26
CA ARG A 188 -9.11 1.95 3.62
C ARG A 188 -9.56 1.18 2.38
N ASN A 189 -9.58 1.83 1.22
CA ASN A 189 -9.76 1.17 -0.08
C ASN A 189 -8.64 0.16 -0.40
N TRP A 190 -7.49 0.29 0.28
CA TRP A 190 -6.32 -0.57 0.20
C TRP A 190 -6.04 -1.32 1.50
N ILE A 191 -7.03 -1.39 2.40
CA ILE A 191 -6.99 -2.11 3.70
C ILE A 191 -6.07 -1.44 4.75
N ASP A 192 -5.46 -0.31 4.44
CA ASP A 192 -4.74 0.49 5.43
C ASP A 192 -5.72 1.33 6.26
N ALA A 193 -5.53 1.32 7.59
CA ALA A 193 -6.35 2.10 8.53
C ALA A 193 -5.88 3.56 8.63
N SER A 194 -5.86 4.28 7.50
CA SER A 194 -5.54 5.71 7.41
C SER A 194 -6.09 6.39 6.16
N TYR A 195 -6.20 7.72 6.22
CA TYR A 195 -6.18 8.57 5.01
C TYR A 195 -4.73 8.96 4.71
N LYS A 196 -4.36 9.11 3.44
CA LYS A 196 -3.02 9.55 3.02
C LYS A 196 -3.11 10.85 2.26
N THR A 197 -2.40 11.87 2.73
CA THR A 197 -2.10 13.07 1.95
C THR A 197 -0.71 12.92 1.35
N TYR A 198 -0.57 13.03 0.02
CA TYR A 198 0.69 12.79 -0.68
C TYR A 198 0.95 13.80 -1.79
N CYS A 199 2.23 14.02 -2.09
CA CYS A 199 2.66 14.68 -3.31
C CYS A 199 3.36 13.69 -4.25
N ARG A 200 3.45 13.97 -5.55
CA ARG A 200 2.65 14.94 -6.32
C ARG A 200 1.33 14.32 -6.78
N PRO A 201 0.35 15.10 -7.28
CA PRO A 201 -0.92 14.56 -7.75
C PRO A 201 -0.72 13.45 -8.79
N ILE A 202 -1.44 12.34 -8.64
CA ILE A 202 -1.30 11.11 -9.44
C ILE A 202 -1.64 11.34 -10.92
N ALA A 203 -2.42 12.39 -11.22
CA ALA A 203 -2.79 12.79 -12.57
C ALA A 203 -1.63 13.45 -13.35
N ARG A 204 -0.54 13.88 -12.68
CA ARG A 204 0.63 14.44 -13.37
C ARG A 204 1.41 13.31 -14.08
N PRO A 205 2.16 13.59 -15.17
CA PRO A 205 2.90 12.57 -15.89
C PRO A 205 3.89 11.79 -14.99
N LEU A 206 3.93 10.48 -15.19
CA LEU A 206 4.79 9.53 -14.45
C LEU A 206 5.49 8.57 -15.44
N PRO A 207 6.74 8.15 -15.15
CA PRO A 207 7.64 8.75 -14.15
C PRO A 207 8.02 10.17 -14.56
N TYR A 208 8.47 10.97 -13.59
CA TYR A 208 9.12 12.26 -13.87
C TYR A 208 10.61 12.16 -13.52
N VAL A 209 11.41 13.08 -14.09
CA VAL A 209 12.85 13.15 -13.85
C VAL A 209 13.16 14.32 -12.93
N ILE A 210 13.95 14.09 -11.89
CA ILE A 210 14.68 15.14 -11.16
C ILE A 210 16.05 15.26 -11.85
N PRO A 211 16.32 16.37 -12.57
CA PRO A 211 17.58 16.54 -13.29
C PRO A 211 18.81 16.55 -12.38
N ALA A 212 19.96 16.14 -12.92
CA ALA A 212 21.23 16.26 -12.21
C ALA A 212 21.49 17.71 -11.75
N GLY A 213 21.85 17.89 -10.48
CA GLY A 213 22.12 19.17 -9.84
C GLY A 213 20.88 19.84 -9.23
N GLU A 214 19.66 19.36 -9.53
CA GLU A 214 18.44 19.92 -8.97
C GLU A 214 18.23 19.51 -7.50
N THR A 215 17.53 20.39 -6.78
CA THR A 215 17.14 20.17 -5.39
C THR A 215 15.63 20.20 -5.28
N VAL A 216 15.04 19.11 -4.78
CA VAL A 216 13.65 19.11 -4.30
C VAL A 216 13.65 19.53 -2.83
N HIS A 217 12.78 20.47 -2.49
CA HIS A 217 12.59 20.95 -1.12
C HIS A 217 11.11 20.95 -0.77
N HIS A 218 10.74 20.21 0.28
CA HIS A 218 9.38 20.19 0.81
C HIS A 218 9.40 20.45 2.31
N ARG A 219 8.32 21.05 2.81
CA ARG A 219 8.13 21.22 4.25
C ARG A 219 6.70 20.86 4.65
N ILE A 220 6.57 20.15 5.76
CA ILE A 220 5.32 19.97 6.48
C ILE A 220 5.44 20.63 7.83
N ARG A 221 4.45 21.43 8.19
CA ARG A 221 4.31 21.94 9.55
C ARG A 221 3.01 21.42 10.14
N LEU A 222 3.11 20.80 11.30
CA LEU A 222 2.00 20.37 12.14
C LEU A 222 1.96 21.30 13.37
N ALA A 223 0.89 22.07 13.52
CA ALA A 223 0.60 22.85 14.70
C ALA A 223 -0.63 22.29 15.41
N VAL A 224 -0.58 22.21 16.73
CA VAL A 224 -1.68 21.72 17.57
C VAL A 224 -2.03 22.71 18.66
N SER A 225 -3.32 22.79 18.99
CA SER A 225 -3.83 23.58 20.10
C SER A 225 -5.08 22.95 20.70
N GLY A 226 -5.62 23.54 21.76
CA GLY A 226 -6.78 23.01 22.48
C GLY A 226 -6.43 22.01 23.58
N ASP A 227 -7.47 21.49 24.23
CA ASP A 227 -7.36 20.57 25.34
C ASP A 227 -7.62 19.14 24.89
N ALA A 228 -6.59 18.31 25.04
CA ALA A 228 -6.66 16.92 24.63
C ALA A 228 -7.59 16.11 25.54
N HIS A 229 -8.48 15.37 24.91
CA HIS A 229 -9.35 14.38 25.53
C HIS A 229 -8.99 13.01 24.97
N PRO A 230 -7.84 12.43 25.38
CA PRO A 230 -7.45 11.12 24.91
C PRO A 230 -8.58 10.15 25.22
N ALA A 231 -9.01 9.41 24.19
CA ALA A 231 -9.87 8.27 24.43
C ALA A 231 -9.18 7.41 25.48
N LYS A 232 -9.92 6.99 26.53
CA LYS A 232 -9.39 5.97 27.43
C LYS A 232 -8.92 4.83 26.54
N PRO A 233 -7.71 4.26 26.73
CA PRO A 233 -7.33 3.09 25.99
C PRO A 233 -8.49 2.12 26.15
N GLY A 234 -9.18 1.86 25.04
CA GLY A 234 -10.16 0.82 25.05
C GLY A 234 -9.38 -0.37 25.55
N THR A 235 -9.81 -0.96 26.67
CA THR A 235 -9.76 -2.42 26.70
C THR A 235 -10.32 -2.78 25.33
N LEU A 236 -9.54 -3.45 24.49
CA LEU A 236 -10.10 -4.25 23.42
C LEU A 236 -11.02 -5.23 24.16
N ALA A 237 -12.19 -4.76 24.58
CA ALA A 237 -13.35 -5.59 24.72
C ALA A 237 -13.38 -6.25 23.35
N PRO A 238 -13.21 -7.58 23.25
CA PRO A 238 -13.34 -8.26 21.98
C PRO A 238 -14.60 -7.65 21.36
N GLY A 239 -14.41 -6.94 20.23
CA GLY A 239 -15.36 -5.95 19.74
C GLY A 239 -16.75 -6.47 19.98
N GLY A 240 -17.54 -5.72 20.77
CA GLY A 240 -18.88 -6.16 21.17
C GLY A 240 -19.52 -6.72 19.91
N ARG A 241 -19.73 -8.05 19.93
CA ARG A 241 -19.97 -8.89 18.76
C ARG A 241 -20.83 -8.06 17.80
N ASP A 242 -20.27 -7.60 16.69
CA ASP A 242 -21.12 -6.93 15.71
C ASP A 242 -22.23 -7.94 15.42
N ASP A 243 -23.47 -7.57 15.72
CA ASP A 243 -24.64 -8.43 15.53
C ASP A 243 -24.90 -8.69 14.03
N HIS A 244 -23.99 -8.22 13.17
CA HIS A 244 -23.77 -8.70 11.83
C HIS A 244 -22.80 -9.89 11.86
N PRO A 245 -23.29 -11.15 11.87
CA PRO A 245 -22.44 -12.31 11.69
C PRO A 245 -21.87 -12.31 10.26
N GLY A 246 -20.80 -11.55 10.05
CA GLY A 246 -19.97 -11.70 8.87
C GLY A 246 -19.26 -13.03 8.96
N THR A 247 -19.43 -13.89 7.96
CA THR A 247 -18.52 -15.02 7.79
C THR A 247 -17.17 -14.47 7.36
N PHE A 248 -16.14 -14.68 8.16
CA PHE A 248 -14.78 -14.39 7.73
C PHE A 248 -14.52 -15.12 6.40
N PRO A 249 -14.01 -14.43 5.36
CA PRO A 249 -13.74 -15.06 4.08
C PRO A 249 -12.83 -16.28 4.25
N GLU A 250 -13.05 -17.29 3.42
CA GLU A 250 -12.13 -18.41 3.33
C GLU A 250 -10.75 -17.90 2.91
N LEU A 251 -9.70 -18.35 3.61
CA LEU A 251 -8.32 -18.07 3.23
C LEU A 251 -7.84 -19.13 2.25
N LEU A 252 -7.21 -18.70 1.16
CA LEU A 252 -6.55 -19.57 0.20
C LEU A 252 -5.05 -19.30 0.17
N LEU A 253 -4.26 -20.35 -0.03
CA LEU A 253 -2.83 -20.20 -0.28
C LEU A 253 -2.59 -20.05 -1.78
N ALA A 254 -2.11 -18.89 -2.21
CA ALA A 254 -1.76 -18.64 -3.62
C ALA A 254 -0.47 -19.37 -3.99
N VAL A 255 -0.48 -20.05 -5.13
CA VAL A 255 0.63 -20.85 -5.63
C VAL A 255 0.80 -20.66 -7.13
N GLN A 256 2.03 -20.39 -7.55
CA GLN A 256 2.41 -20.34 -8.96
C GLN A 256 3.80 -20.95 -9.17
N ASP A 257 4.19 -21.10 -10.43
CA ASP A 257 5.51 -21.58 -10.80
C ASP A 257 6.62 -20.73 -10.16
N GLY A 258 7.65 -21.39 -9.64
CA GLY A 258 8.75 -20.77 -8.91
C GLY A 258 8.45 -20.33 -7.47
N TRP A 259 7.20 -20.39 -6.97
CA TRP A 259 6.88 -20.07 -5.57
C TRP A 259 6.91 -21.28 -4.64
N VAL A 260 6.76 -22.49 -5.19
CA VAL A 260 6.81 -23.73 -4.41
C VAL A 260 8.26 -24.21 -4.34
N PRO A 261 8.90 -24.25 -3.16
CA PRO A 261 10.15 -24.98 -3.00
C PRO A 261 9.92 -26.46 -3.34
N ASP A 262 10.85 -27.05 -4.09
CA ASP A 262 10.77 -28.38 -4.73
C ASP A 262 9.62 -29.27 -4.20
N PRO A 263 8.54 -29.47 -4.99
CA PRO A 263 7.40 -30.26 -4.60
C PRO A 263 7.74 -31.71 -4.18
N ALA A 264 8.89 -32.24 -4.62
CA ALA A 264 9.39 -33.56 -4.20
C ALA A 264 9.90 -33.60 -2.76
N SER A 265 10.15 -32.43 -2.14
CA SER A 265 10.69 -32.32 -0.78
C SER A 265 9.65 -32.49 0.34
N GLY A 266 8.35 -32.53 0.03
CA GLY A 266 7.30 -32.58 1.05
C GLY A 266 7.23 -31.30 1.88
N HIS A 267 7.46 -30.14 1.23
CA HIS A 267 7.69 -28.88 1.92
C HIS A 267 6.52 -28.51 2.87
N PRO A 268 6.80 -28.22 4.16
CA PRO A 268 5.77 -27.97 5.17
C PRO A 268 4.91 -26.74 4.88
N ALA A 269 5.33 -25.84 3.98
CA ALA A 269 4.51 -24.71 3.52
C ALA A 269 3.28 -25.10 2.68
N LEU A 270 3.16 -26.35 2.21
CA LEU A 270 1.90 -26.85 1.64
C LEU A 270 1.00 -27.53 2.70
N GLY A 271 1.50 -27.67 3.94
CA GLY A 271 0.80 -28.25 5.08
C GLY A 271 0.51 -27.24 6.20
N VAL A 272 0.73 -25.93 5.97
CA VAL A 272 0.12 -24.89 6.81
C VAL A 272 -1.38 -25.13 6.74
N GLY A 273 -2.11 -25.01 7.85
CA GLY A 273 -3.53 -25.42 8.00
C GLY A 273 -4.57 -24.72 7.12
N VAL A 274 -4.17 -24.24 5.94
CA VAL A 274 -5.00 -23.73 4.85
C VAL A 274 -5.31 -24.91 3.92
N GLY A 275 -6.54 -25.43 4.02
CA GLY A 275 -6.97 -26.54 3.17
C GLY A 275 -7.16 -26.17 1.69
N SER A 276 -7.29 -24.88 1.37
CA SER A 276 -7.67 -24.42 0.02
C SER A 276 -6.52 -23.68 -0.66
N HIS A 277 -6.26 -24.01 -1.92
CA HIS A 277 -5.14 -23.46 -2.69
C HIS A 277 -5.63 -22.77 -3.96
N LEU A 278 -5.03 -21.63 -4.28
CA LEU A 278 -5.28 -20.88 -5.51
C LEU A 278 -4.10 -21.07 -6.45
N ILE A 279 -4.26 -21.89 -7.48
CA ILE A 279 -3.21 -22.20 -8.45
C ILE A 279 -3.28 -21.22 -9.61
N ARG A 280 -2.20 -20.51 -9.90
CA ARG A 280 -2.08 -19.68 -11.10
C ARG A 280 -1.30 -20.38 -12.20
N ILE A 281 -1.96 -20.56 -13.34
CA ILE A 281 -1.37 -21.03 -14.60
C ILE A 281 -1.05 -19.79 -15.45
N GLY A 282 0.24 -19.53 -15.65
CA GLY A 282 0.71 -18.41 -16.48
C GLY A 282 0.44 -18.63 -17.97
N ALA A 283 0.57 -17.57 -18.78
CA ALA A 283 0.23 -17.58 -20.20
C ALA A 283 0.90 -18.74 -20.95
N HIS A 284 2.17 -18.99 -20.69
CA HIS A 284 2.94 -20.01 -21.40
C HIS A 284 2.97 -21.37 -20.70
N ALA A 285 2.21 -21.54 -19.61
CA ALA A 285 2.06 -22.81 -18.93
C ALA A 285 0.94 -23.66 -19.57
N THR A 286 1.06 -24.97 -19.43
CA THR A 286 0.17 -25.96 -20.06
C THR A 286 -0.90 -26.47 -19.10
N GLY A 287 -0.71 -26.29 -17.79
CA GLY A 287 -1.50 -26.93 -16.75
C GLY A 287 -1.11 -28.38 -16.47
N SER A 288 -0.13 -28.93 -17.20
CA SER A 288 0.36 -30.31 -17.06
C SER A 288 1.61 -30.43 -16.18
N GLU A 289 2.10 -29.30 -15.66
CA GLU A 289 3.32 -29.23 -14.87
C GLU A 289 3.19 -30.04 -13.57
N ALA A 290 4.19 -30.86 -13.26
CA ALA A 290 4.14 -31.81 -12.14
C ALA A 290 3.92 -31.15 -10.76
N TRP A 291 4.29 -29.87 -10.61
CA TRP A 291 4.06 -29.13 -9.38
C TRP A 291 2.56 -28.90 -9.12
N ILE A 292 1.74 -28.72 -10.16
CA ILE A 292 0.30 -28.50 -10.05
C ILE A 292 -0.37 -29.72 -9.41
N GLY A 293 -0.10 -30.92 -9.93
CA GLY A 293 -0.58 -32.16 -9.34
C GLY A 293 -0.05 -32.40 -7.92
N THR A 294 1.13 -31.88 -7.59
CA THR A 294 1.67 -32.00 -6.23
C THR A 294 0.93 -31.12 -5.23
N VAL A 295 0.63 -29.88 -5.59
CA VAL A 295 -0.20 -28.97 -4.77
C VAL A 295 -1.61 -29.54 -4.62
N ALA A 296 -2.21 -30.05 -5.70
CA ALA A 296 -3.57 -30.59 -5.67
C ALA A 296 -3.71 -31.85 -4.78
N ARG A 297 -2.64 -32.64 -4.56
CA ARG A 297 -2.67 -33.82 -3.67
C ARG A 297 -2.74 -33.46 -2.19
N VAL A 298 -2.27 -32.28 -1.80
CA VAL A 298 -2.26 -31.80 -0.41
C VAL A 298 -3.37 -30.80 -0.13
N ALA A 299 -3.92 -30.18 -1.18
CA ALA A 299 -5.08 -29.32 -1.09
C ALA A 299 -6.37 -30.11 -0.82
N SER A 300 -7.20 -29.62 0.10
CA SER A 300 -8.60 -30.04 0.27
C SER A 300 -9.49 -29.48 -0.84
N THR A 301 -9.23 -28.25 -1.29
CA THR A 301 -9.88 -27.66 -2.47
C THR A 301 -8.88 -26.89 -3.32
N VAL A 302 -9.15 -26.82 -4.63
CA VAL A 302 -8.33 -26.09 -5.60
C VAL A 302 -9.21 -25.06 -6.29
N ASP A 303 -8.78 -23.81 -6.28
CA ASP A 303 -9.27 -22.74 -7.14
C ASP A 303 -8.19 -22.39 -8.16
N LEU A 304 -8.59 -21.88 -9.32
CA LEU A 304 -7.71 -21.72 -10.47
C LEU A 304 -7.73 -20.29 -11.01
N GLU A 305 -6.56 -19.73 -11.27
CA GLU A 305 -6.37 -18.56 -12.10
C GLU A 305 -5.64 -18.98 -13.39
N VAL A 306 -6.16 -18.61 -14.55
CA VAL A 306 -5.55 -18.92 -15.85
C VAL A 306 -5.32 -17.63 -16.62
N VAL A 307 -4.07 -17.39 -16.99
CA VAL A 307 -3.71 -16.29 -17.89
C VAL A 307 -3.83 -16.79 -19.32
N VAL A 308 -4.68 -16.16 -20.13
CA VAL A 308 -4.84 -16.50 -21.56
C VAL A 308 -3.81 -15.71 -22.38
N PRO A 309 -2.90 -16.36 -23.14
CA PRO A 309 -1.89 -15.66 -23.93
C PRO A 309 -2.46 -14.66 -24.92
N ASP A 310 -1.69 -13.60 -25.16
CA ASP A 310 -2.02 -12.66 -26.24
C ASP A 310 -2.03 -13.37 -27.60
N GLY A 311 -3.10 -13.14 -28.38
CA GLY A 311 -3.31 -13.74 -29.70
C GLY A 311 -3.77 -15.20 -29.69
N ALA A 312 -3.90 -15.86 -28.53
CA ALA A 312 -4.48 -17.18 -28.45
C ALA A 312 -6.02 -17.14 -28.57
N ASP A 313 -6.59 -18.22 -29.12
CA ASP A 313 -8.02 -18.49 -29.01
C ASP A 313 -8.34 -18.91 -27.56
N PRO A 314 -9.11 -18.12 -26.80
CA PRO A 314 -9.40 -18.41 -25.40
C PRO A 314 -10.10 -19.76 -25.21
N ASP A 315 -10.95 -20.18 -26.16
CA ASP A 315 -11.65 -21.47 -26.07
C ASP A 315 -10.67 -22.64 -26.17
N ALA A 316 -9.81 -22.62 -27.20
CA ALA A 316 -8.82 -23.66 -27.40
C ALA A 316 -7.81 -23.74 -26.24
N HIS A 317 -7.34 -22.59 -25.75
CA HIS A 317 -6.39 -22.54 -24.66
C HIS A 317 -6.98 -23.08 -23.35
N LEU A 318 -8.16 -22.57 -22.94
CA LEU A 318 -8.80 -23.00 -21.69
C LEU A 318 -9.26 -24.47 -21.75
N ALA A 319 -9.70 -24.96 -22.91
CA ALA A 319 -9.99 -26.38 -23.10
C ALA A 319 -8.74 -27.27 -22.94
N SER A 320 -7.59 -26.82 -23.46
CA SER A 320 -6.32 -27.52 -23.27
C SER A 320 -5.90 -27.59 -21.80
N VAL A 321 -6.02 -26.48 -21.06
CA VAL A 321 -5.74 -26.43 -19.63
C VAL A 321 -6.71 -27.34 -18.86
N ALA A 322 -8.01 -27.31 -19.16
CA ALA A 322 -9.01 -28.18 -18.54
C ALA A 322 -8.69 -29.66 -18.77
N ALA A 323 -8.28 -30.04 -19.98
CA ALA A 323 -7.88 -31.40 -20.30
C ALA A 323 -6.62 -31.84 -19.53
N ALA A 324 -5.62 -30.97 -19.39
CA ALA A 324 -4.40 -31.24 -18.63
C ALA A 324 -4.67 -31.44 -17.12
N LEU A 325 -5.56 -30.63 -16.55
CA LEU A 325 -5.99 -30.78 -15.15
C LEU A 325 -6.82 -32.05 -14.94
N HIS A 326 -7.74 -32.36 -15.86
CA HIS A 326 -8.52 -33.59 -15.82
C HIS A 326 -7.63 -34.85 -15.89
N GLY A 327 -6.61 -34.85 -16.75
CA GLY A 327 -5.62 -35.92 -16.83
C GLY A 327 -4.83 -36.16 -15.53
N GLN A 328 -4.79 -35.17 -14.64
CA GLN A 328 -4.19 -35.26 -13.31
C GLN A 328 -5.22 -35.51 -12.19
N GLY A 329 -6.51 -35.67 -12.53
CA GLY A 329 -7.59 -35.88 -11.56
C GLY A 329 -7.97 -34.61 -10.77
N ILE A 330 -7.63 -33.43 -11.28
CA ILE A 330 -7.87 -32.15 -10.62
C ILE A 330 -9.20 -31.55 -11.11
N ALA A 331 -10.09 -31.25 -10.17
CA ALA A 331 -11.37 -30.59 -10.43
C ALA A 331 -11.45 -29.28 -9.63
N PRO A 332 -11.21 -28.11 -10.26
CA PRO A 332 -11.25 -26.83 -9.56
C PRO A 332 -12.68 -26.46 -9.15
N ARG A 333 -12.82 -25.82 -7.98
CA ARG A 333 -14.10 -25.31 -7.47
C ARG A 333 -14.43 -23.96 -8.10
N HIS A 334 -13.46 -23.06 -8.17
CA HIS A 334 -13.56 -21.80 -8.90
C HIS A 334 -12.50 -21.72 -10.00
N VAL A 335 -12.88 -21.09 -11.12
CA VAL A 335 -11.97 -20.77 -12.21
C VAL A 335 -12.11 -19.31 -12.57
N PHE A 336 -10.96 -18.65 -12.69
CA PHE A 336 -10.82 -17.28 -13.10
C PHE A 336 -9.90 -17.21 -14.31
N ALA A 337 -10.34 -16.59 -15.40
CA ALA A 337 -9.52 -16.45 -16.60
C ALA A 337 -9.35 -14.97 -16.97
N LEU A 338 -8.11 -14.56 -17.25
CA LEU A 338 -7.79 -13.20 -17.69
C LEU A 338 -6.83 -13.22 -18.87
N PRO A 339 -7.06 -12.43 -19.93
CA PRO A 339 -6.08 -12.27 -20.99
C PRO A 339 -4.80 -11.59 -20.48
N GLU A 340 -3.66 -12.02 -21.01
CA GLU A 340 -2.32 -11.57 -20.61
C GLU A 340 -2.16 -10.04 -20.70
N ALA A 341 -2.68 -9.41 -21.77
CA ALA A 341 -2.67 -7.96 -21.90
C ALA A 341 -3.32 -7.23 -20.70
N TYR A 342 -4.26 -7.86 -19.99
CA TYR A 342 -4.98 -7.29 -18.84
C TYR A 342 -4.30 -7.57 -17.48
N LEU A 343 -3.11 -8.19 -17.48
CA LEU A 343 -2.24 -8.22 -16.31
C LEU A 343 -1.58 -6.86 -16.01
N LYS A 344 -1.86 -5.85 -16.83
CA LYS A 344 -1.49 -4.45 -16.60
C LYS A 344 -2.71 -3.67 -16.14
N SER A 345 -2.50 -2.69 -15.27
CA SER A 345 -3.56 -1.73 -14.90
C SER A 345 -3.74 -0.70 -16.01
N TYR A 346 -4.98 -0.48 -16.43
CA TYR A 346 -5.35 0.53 -17.43
C TYR A 346 -6.25 1.57 -16.79
N GLN A 347 -5.84 2.84 -16.85
CA GLN A 347 -6.69 3.94 -16.42
C GLN A 347 -7.89 4.11 -17.37
N PRO A 348 -9.03 4.65 -16.91
CA PRO A 348 -10.20 4.86 -17.77
C PRO A 348 -9.92 5.66 -19.06
N THR A 349 -8.90 6.53 -19.03
CA THR A 349 -8.46 7.36 -20.16
C THR A 349 -7.36 6.74 -21.01
N ALA A 350 -6.79 5.60 -20.61
CA ALA A 350 -5.74 4.92 -21.35
C ALA A 350 -6.27 4.25 -22.62
N GLN A 351 -5.37 3.87 -23.52
CA GLN A 351 -5.71 2.97 -24.61
C GLN A 351 -5.75 1.52 -24.07
N TRP A 352 -6.94 0.92 -24.09
CA TRP A 352 -7.16 -0.45 -23.63
C TRP A 352 -6.71 -1.48 -24.69
N PRO A 353 -6.37 -2.72 -24.28
CA PRO A 353 -5.99 -3.78 -25.22
C PRO A 353 -7.11 -4.10 -26.23
N THR A 354 -6.72 -4.33 -27.49
CA THR A 354 -7.66 -4.66 -28.59
C THR A 354 -7.83 -6.15 -28.84
N GLY A 355 -7.07 -7.01 -28.14
CA GLY A 355 -7.15 -8.46 -28.25
C GLY A 355 -8.35 -9.06 -27.50
N THR A 356 -8.21 -10.31 -27.08
CA THR A 356 -9.21 -11.01 -26.26
C THR A 356 -9.57 -10.16 -25.04
N SER A 357 -10.86 -9.91 -24.84
CA SER A 357 -11.38 -9.18 -23.68
C SER A 357 -11.58 -10.10 -22.46
N PRO A 358 -11.58 -9.54 -21.23
CA PRO A 358 -11.90 -10.31 -20.03
C PRO A 358 -13.25 -11.03 -20.12
N ALA A 359 -14.27 -10.39 -20.71
CA ALA A 359 -15.58 -11.02 -20.90
C ALA A 359 -15.53 -12.25 -21.82
N GLN A 360 -14.71 -12.22 -22.87
CA GLN A 360 -14.51 -13.38 -23.75
C GLN A 360 -13.78 -14.52 -23.01
N ALA A 361 -12.76 -14.21 -22.22
CA ALA A 361 -12.06 -15.19 -21.40
C ALA A 361 -12.97 -15.85 -20.35
N VAL A 362 -13.81 -15.05 -19.66
CA VAL A 362 -14.83 -15.54 -18.72
C VAL A 362 -15.82 -16.48 -19.40
N ALA A 363 -16.32 -16.11 -20.58
CA ALA A 363 -17.25 -16.96 -21.34
C ALA A 363 -16.61 -18.28 -21.78
N ALA A 364 -15.34 -18.25 -22.24
CA ALA A 364 -14.58 -19.44 -22.61
C ALA A 364 -14.29 -20.33 -21.39
N ALA A 365 -13.99 -19.75 -20.23
CA ALA A 365 -13.79 -20.49 -18.98
C ALA A 365 -15.05 -21.25 -18.58
N GLY A 366 -16.23 -20.64 -18.70
CA GLY A 366 -17.50 -21.32 -18.45
C GLY A 366 -17.79 -22.51 -19.37
N ARG A 367 -17.27 -22.50 -20.60
CA ARG A 367 -17.37 -23.64 -21.53
C ARG A 367 -16.35 -24.73 -21.19
N ALA A 368 -15.12 -24.36 -20.87
CA ALA A 368 -14.04 -25.30 -20.55
C ALA A 368 -14.21 -25.98 -19.17
N PHE A 369 -14.81 -25.29 -18.19
CA PHE A 369 -14.96 -25.75 -16.82
C PHE A 369 -16.42 -25.72 -16.35
N PRO A 370 -17.31 -26.55 -16.94
CA PRO A 370 -18.76 -26.48 -16.70
C PRO A 370 -19.18 -26.83 -15.26
N SER A 371 -18.33 -27.52 -14.49
CA SER A 371 -18.57 -27.85 -13.08
C SER A 371 -18.03 -26.83 -12.09
N ALA A 372 -17.20 -25.88 -12.55
CA ALA A 372 -16.61 -24.85 -11.71
C ALA A 372 -17.46 -23.59 -11.70
N ARG A 373 -17.36 -22.81 -10.62
CA ARG A 373 -17.91 -21.45 -10.56
C ARG A 373 -16.92 -20.49 -11.22
N ILE A 374 -17.40 -19.68 -12.17
CA ILE A 374 -16.54 -18.76 -12.91
C ILE A 374 -16.50 -17.40 -12.25
N GLY A 375 -15.29 -16.94 -11.91
CA GLY A 375 -15.04 -15.60 -11.36
C GLY A 375 -14.84 -14.52 -12.43
N VAL A 376 -14.99 -13.26 -12.02
CA VAL A 376 -14.77 -12.05 -12.85
C VAL A 376 -13.98 -11.01 -12.05
N GLY A 377 -13.13 -10.20 -12.69
CA GLY A 377 -12.25 -9.24 -12.01
C GLY A 377 -10.91 -9.02 -12.72
N MET A 378 -9.82 -8.89 -11.95
CA MET A 378 -8.44 -8.84 -12.44
C MET A 378 -7.53 -9.78 -11.63
N LEU A 379 -6.46 -10.29 -12.25
CA LEU A 379 -5.41 -11.13 -11.65
C LEU A 379 -4.19 -10.32 -11.19
N THR A 380 -4.32 -8.99 -11.21
CA THR A 380 -3.27 -8.07 -10.83
C THR A 380 -3.32 -7.85 -9.32
N ASN A 381 -2.19 -8.07 -8.67
CA ASN A 381 -2.00 -7.56 -7.32
C ASN A 381 -1.71 -6.07 -7.48
N PHE A 382 -2.72 -5.22 -7.26
CA PHE A 382 -2.48 -3.78 -7.19
C PHE A 382 -1.81 -3.49 -5.84
N THR A 383 -0.48 -3.49 -5.85
CA THR A 383 0.32 -2.82 -4.83
C THR A 383 0.71 -1.48 -5.45
N GLU A 384 0.24 -0.38 -4.83
CA GLU A 384 0.44 1.04 -5.19
C GLU A 384 1.28 1.38 -6.42
#